data_AF-A0A2M8BMV0-F1
#
_entry.id   AF-A0A2M8BMV0-F1
#
_cell.length_a   1.000
_cell.length_b   1.000
_cell.length_c   1.000
_cell.angle_alpha   90.00
_cell.angle_beta   90.00
_cell.angle_gamma   90.00
#
_symmetry.space_group_name_H-M   'P 1'
#
loop_
_entity.id
_entity.type
_entity.pdbx_description
1 polymer ?
#
loop_
_entity_poly.entity_id
_entity_poly.type
_entity_poly.pdbx_seq_one_letter_code
_entity_poly.pdbx_strand_id
1 'polypeptide(L)'
;MKTLLIAAALVATSFAAMAENNNYPPQITASGPSKTRAEVIAELHAAKAAGQFHFTESDMRQAERFSRQQSSSNLTRQQVQQEVIALRQQGQLEIQGDRR
;
A
#
# COMPACT_ATOMS: atom_id res chain seq x y z
N MET A 1 51.70 13.48 -26.89
CA MET A 1 51.09 12.30 -26.26
C MET A 1 49.73 12.04 -26.92
N LYS A 2 49.43 10.77 -27.17
CA LYS A 2 48.45 10.27 -28.14
C LYS A 2 47.01 10.47 -27.63
N THR A 3 46.15 11.10 -28.43
CA THR A 3 44.70 11.19 -28.22
C THR A 3 44.07 9.80 -28.28
N LEU A 4 43.43 9.36 -27.20
CA LEU A 4 42.58 8.18 -27.20
C LEU A 4 41.13 8.60 -27.00
N LEU A 5 40.37 8.49 -28.08
CA LEU A 5 38.91 8.51 -28.11
C LEU A 5 38.43 7.18 -27.52
N ILE A 6 37.67 7.23 -26.41
CA ILE A 6 36.88 6.10 -25.93
C ILE A 6 35.42 6.53 -26.04
N ALA A 7 34.83 6.25 -27.19
CA ALA A 7 33.39 6.31 -27.37
C ALA A 7 32.77 5.05 -26.73
N ALA A 8 32.57 5.09 -25.42
CA ALA A 8 31.71 4.14 -24.74
C ALA A 8 30.26 4.59 -24.98
N ALA A 9 29.61 4.01 -25.99
CA ALA A 9 28.18 4.17 -26.21
C ALA A 9 27.42 3.51 -25.05
N LEU A 10 27.10 4.32 -24.05
CA LEU A 10 26.43 3.91 -22.83
C LEU A 10 25.10 4.66 -22.76
N VAL A 11 24.03 4.08 -23.31
CA VAL A 11 22.66 4.43 -22.90
C VAL A 11 21.77 3.19 -23.07
N ALA A 12 21.69 2.38 -22.02
CA ALA A 12 20.55 1.52 -21.78
C ALA A 12 19.43 2.37 -21.17
N THR A 13 18.54 2.95 -21.97
CA THR A 13 17.33 3.61 -21.45
C THR A 13 16.11 3.16 -22.22
N SER A 14 15.58 2.01 -21.85
CA SER A 14 14.17 1.70 -22.07
C SER A 14 13.62 0.92 -20.88
N PHE A 15 13.59 1.59 -19.73
CA PHE A 15 12.77 1.23 -18.57
C PHE A 15 11.95 2.46 -18.17
N ALA A 16 11.02 2.90 -19.03
CA ALA A 16 10.18 4.07 -18.76
C ALA A 16 8.69 3.80 -18.99
N ALA A 17 8.27 2.54 -19.10
CA ALA A 17 6.89 2.21 -19.45
C ALA A 17 6.31 1.13 -18.52
N MET A 18 6.40 1.29 -17.20
CA MET A 18 5.72 0.41 -16.22
C MET A 18 5.21 1.21 -15.02
N ALA A 19 4.49 2.31 -15.24
CA ALA A 19 3.91 3.10 -14.15
C ALA A 19 2.52 3.72 -14.45
N GLU A 20 1.82 3.24 -15.48
CA GLU A 20 0.47 3.75 -15.82
C GLU A 20 -0.56 2.63 -15.64
N ASN A 21 -0.76 2.20 -14.39
CA ASN A 21 -2.00 1.51 -14.00
C ASN A 21 -2.45 2.06 -12.65
N ASN A 22 -2.86 3.33 -12.67
CA ASN A 22 -3.41 4.03 -11.51
C ASN A 22 -4.89 3.68 -11.30
N ASN A 23 -5.25 2.39 -11.34
CA ASN A 23 -6.58 1.94 -10.89
C ASN A 23 -6.61 1.84 -9.35
N TYR A 24 -6.23 2.93 -8.68
CA TYR A 24 -6.46 3.07 -7.25
C TYR A 24 -7.93 3.43 -7.05
N PRO A 25 -8.66 2.71 -6.18
CA PRO A 25 -9.99 3.12 -5.82
C PRO A 25 -9.93 4.54 -5.23
N PRO A 26 -10.95 5.39 -5.50
CA PRO A 26 -10.98 6.74 -4.97
C PRO A 26 -10.80 6.70 -3.45
N GLN A 27 -9.96 7.60 -2.93
CA GLN A 27 -9.79 7.77 -1.49
C GLN A 27 -11.14 8.24 -0.91
N ILE A 28 -11.85 7.33 -0.23
CA ILE A 28 -13.10 7.67 0.44
C ILE A 28 -12.72 8.41 1.72
N THR A 29 -12.94 9.73 1.74
CA THR A 29 -12.80 10.51 2.96
C THR A 29 -13.95 10.15 3.89
N ALA A 30 -13.63 9.74 5.12
CA ALA A 30 -14.65 9.47 6.14
C ALA A 30 -15.39 10.79 6.44
N SER A 31 -16.62 10.91 5.93
CA SER A 31 -17.49 12.06 6.17
C SER A 31 -18.41 11.73 7.33
N GLY A 32 -18.14 12.31 8.51
CA GLY A 32 -18.93 12.06 9.72
C GLY A 32 -18.17 12.37 11.01
N PRO A 33 -18.85 12.38 12.16
CA PRO A 33 -18.20 12.55 13.46
C PRO A 33 -17.18 11.41 13.69
N SER A 34 -16.01 11.79 14.19
CA SER A 34 -14.95 10.86 14.57
C SER A 34 -15.43 9.95 15.70
N LYS A 35 -15.52 8.64 15.46
CA LYS A 35 -15.76 7.65 16.52
C LYS A 35 -14.42 7.21 17.12
N THR A 36 -14.39 7.07 18.43
CA THR A 36 -13.29 6.40 19.12
C THR A 36 -13.26 4.92 18.73
N ARG A 37 -12.08 4.30 18.86
CA ARG A 37 -11.94 2.85 18.59
C ARG A 37 -12.88 2.02 19.47
N ALA A 38 -13.11 2.45 20.72
CA ALA A 38 -14.02 1.78 21.64
C ALA A 38 -15.48 1.83 21.14
N GLU A 39 -15.93 3.00 20.68
CA GLU A 39 -17.28 3.17 20.11
C GLU A 39 -17.47 2.33 18.84
N VAL A 40 -16.47 2.31 17.95
CA VAL A 40 -16.53 1.48 16.72
C VAL A 40 -16.64 0.00 17.07
N ILE A 41 -15.91 -0.48 18.08
CA ILE A 41 -15.98 -1.89 18.51
C ILE A 41 -17.35 -2.21 19.10
N ALA A 42 -17.90 -1.32 19.94
CA ALA A 42 -19.22 -1.50 20.54
C ALA A 42 -20.32 -1.57 19.47
N GLU A 43 -20.28 -0.67 18.49
CA GLU A 43 -21.20 -0.65 17.35
C GLU A 43 -21.07 -1.92 16.49
N LEU A 44 -19.84 -2.36 16.20
CA LEU A 44 -19.60 -3.58 15.44
C LEU A 44 -20.17 -4.80 16.16
N HIS A 45 -20.01 -4.88 17.49
CA HIS A 45 -20.61 -5.95 18.28
C HIS A 45 -22.14 -5.90 18.28
N ALA A 46 -22.72 -4.71 18.43
CA ALA A 46 -24.18 -4.51 18.37
C ALA A 46 -24.75 -4.89 17.00
N ALA A 47 -24.13 -4.45 15.91
CA ALA A 47 -24.53 -4.78 14.54
C ALA A 47 -24.38 -6.27 14.23
N LYS A 48 -23.35 -6.94 14.79
CA LYS A 48 -23.20 -8.40 14.72
C LYS A 48 -24.34 -9.12 15.43
N ALA A 49 -24.69 -8.68 16.65
CA ALA A 49 -25.78 -9.27 17.42
C ALA A 49 -27.15 -9.04 16.77
N ALA A 50 -27.32 -7.89 16.10
CA ALA A 50 -28.52 -7.55 15.35
C ALA A 50 -28.60 -8.22 13.97
N GLY A 51 -27.58 -9.00 13.56
CA GLY A 51 -27.53 -9.66 12.26
C GLY A 51 -27.46 -8.69 11.07
N GLN A 52 -27.01 -7.45 11.29
CA GLN A 52 -26.99 -6.39 10.27
C GLN A 52 -25.94 -6.61 9.17
N PHE A 53 -24.96 -7.48 9.41
CA PHE A 53 -24.02 -7.92 8.40
C PHE A 53 -23.73 -9.42 8.57
N HIS A 54 -23.69 -10.14 7.45
CA HIS A 54 -23.31 -11.54 7.39
C HIS A 54 -22.09 -11.68 6.49
N PHE A 55 -21.04 -12.33 7.00
CA PHE A 55 -19.90 -12.72 6.18
C PHE A 55 -20.24 -14.05 5.51
N THR A 56 -20.32 -14.03 4.19
CA THR A 56 -20.46 -15.25 3.40
C THR A 56 -19.09 -15.87 3.14
N GLU A 57 -19.07 -17.15 2.82
CA GLU A 57 -17.87 -17.83 2.36
C GLU A 57 -17.29 -17.16 1.10
N SER A 58 -18.15 -16.57 0.26
CA SER A 58 -17.73 -15.80 -0.91
C SER A 58 -16.99 -14.52 -0.52
N ASP A 59 -17.45 -13.80 0.51
CA ASP A 59 -16.77 -12.60 1.02
C ASP A 59 -15.37 -12.95 1.58
N MET A 60 -15.29 -14.05 2.32
CA MET A 60 -14.01 -14.55 2.85
C MET A 60 -13.06 -14.95 1.72
N ARG A 61 -13.53 -15.72 0.74
CA ARG A 61 -12.73 -16.08 -0.44
C ARG A 61 -12.29 -14.87 -1.24
N GLN A 62 -13.15 -13.84 -1.35
CA GLN A 62 -12.79 -12.62 -2.05
C GLN A 62 -11.67 -11.88 -1.32
N ALA A 63 -11.75 -11.76 0.01
CA ALA A 63 -10.69 -11.18 0.84
C ALA A 63 -9.36 -11.95 0.73
N GLU A 64 -9.41 -13.28 0.69
CA GLU A 64 -8.23 -14.12 0.46
C GLU A 64 -7.62 -13.90 -0.92
N ARG A 65 -8.46 -13.79 -1.97
CA ARG A 65 -7.99 -13.52 -3.33
C ARG A 65 -7.30 -12.17 -3.43
N PHE A 66 -7.88 -11.13 -2.84
CA PHE A 66 -7.22 -9.81 -2.77
C PHE A 66 -5.87 -9.90 -2.05
N SER A 67 -5.81 -10.62 -0.94
CA SER A 67 -4.57 -10.82 -0.18
C SER A 67 -3.49 -11.54 -1.00
N ARG A 68 -3.87 -12.56 -1.78
CA ARG A 68 -2.96 -13.29 -2.67
C ARG A 68 -2.51 -12.45 -3.86
N GLN A 69 -3.40 -11.66 -4.44
CA GLN A 69 -3.09 -10.75 -5.56
C GLN A 69 -2.14 -9.62 -5.12
N GLN A 70 -2.26 -9.12 -3.89
CA GLN A 70 -1.36 -8.11 -3.33
C GLN A 70 0.01 -8.68 -2.91
N SER A 71 0.15 -9.99 -2.79
CA SER A 71 1.39 -10.66 -2.37
C SER A 71 2.37 -10.90 -3.52
N SER A 72 2.22 -10.25 -4.68
CA SER A 72 3.14 -10.37 -5.81
C SER A 72 4.53 -9.74 -5.56
N SER A 73 4.79 -9.24 -4.35
CA SER A 73 6.09 -8.71 -3.97
C SER A 73 7.04 -9.85 -3.60
N ASN A 74 8.27 -9.80 -4.12
CA ASN A 74 9.37 -10.66 -3.67
C ASN A 74 9.91 -10.22 -2.30
N LEU A 75 9.41 -9.11 -1.74
CA LEU A 75 9.83 -8.60 -0.45
C LEU A 75 8.98 -9.21 0.68
N THR A 76 9.67 -9.69 1.70
CA THR A 76 9.02 -10.05 2.96
C THR A 76 8.52 -8.78 3.66
N ARG A 77 7.52 -8.93 4.55
CA ARG A 77 7.07 -7.79 5.37
C ARG A 77 8.21 -7.15 6.16
N GLN A 78 9.18 -7.94 6.60
CA GLN A 78 10.35 -7.44 7.33
C GLN A 78 11.22 -6.55 6.44
N GLN A 79 11.44 -6.93 5.19
CA GLN A 79 12.19 -6.13 4.23
C GLN A 79 11.47 -4.82 3.90
N VAL A 80 10.16 -4.87 3.64
CA VAL A 80 9.35 -3.66 3.42
C VAL A 80 9.41 -2.72 4.63
N GLN A 81 9.34 -3.25 5.85
CA GLN A 81 9.46 -2.44 7.06
C GLN A 81 10.82 -1.74 7.17
N GLN A 82 11.91 -2.45 6.88
CA GLN A 82 13.26 -1.88 6.88
C GLN A 82 13.40 -0.77 5.84
N GLU A 83 12.88 -0.98 4.64
CA GLU A 83 12.89 0.00 3.56
C GLU A 83 12.10 1.26 3.93
N VAL A 84 10.90 1.11 4.49
CA VAL A 84 10.08 2.24 4.96
C VAL A 84 10.81 3.03 6.04
N ILE A 85 11.49 2.37 6.98
CA ILE A 85 12.28 3.05 8.03
C ILE A 85 13.45 3.81 7.42
N ALA A 86 14.20 3.18 6.51
CA ALA A 86 15.36 3.79 5.86
C ALA A 86 14.96 5.04 5.08
N LEU A 87 13.89 4.97 4.30
CA LEU A 87 13.40 6.09 3.51
C LEU A 87 12.81 7.21 4.39
N ARG A 88 12.20 6.87 5.54
CA ARG A 88 11.78 7.87 6.54
C ARG A 88 12.97 8.62 7.12
N GLN A 89 14.05 7.92 7.49
CA GLN A 89 15.28 8.54 8.00
C GLN A 89 15.94 9.45 6.96
N GLN A 90 15.82 9.10 5.68
CA GLN A 90 16.31 9.90 4.56
C GLN A 90 15.39 11.09 4.23
N GLY A 91 14.26 11.26 4.93
CA GLY A 91 13.28 12.32 4.67
C GLY A 91 12.51 12.15 3.35
N GLN A 92 12.59 10.97 2.71
CA GLN A 92 11.98 10.69 1.40
C GLN A 92 10.57 10.08 1.51
N LEU A 93 10.16 9.67 2.71
CA LEU A 93 8.79 9.21 2.99
C LEU A 93 8.15 10.04 4.11
N GLU A 94 7.10 10.79 3.77
CA GLU A 94 6.13 11.32 4.73
C GLU A 94 4.98 10.31 4.85
N ILE A 95 4.92 9.59 5.97
CA ILE A 95 3.77 8.73 6.27
C ILE A 95 2.63 9.66 6.71
N GLN A 96 1.57 9.70 5.91
CA GLN A 96 0.36 10.47 6.18
C GLN A 96 -0.43 9.88 7.37
N GLY A 97 0.14 10.00 8.56
CA GLY A 97 -0.36 9.41 9.80
C GLY A 97 0.40 9.89 11.05
N ASP A 98 1.65 10.34 10.89
CA ASP A 98 2.48 10.90 11.98
C ASP A 98 2.18 12.38 12.29
N ARG A 99 1.26 13.02 11.55
CA ARG A 99 0.78 14.38 11.88
C ARG A 99 -0.35 14.31 12.91
N ARG A 100 -0.01 14.06 14.18
CA ARG A 100 -0.89 14.34 15.33
C ARG A 100 -0.10 14.80 16.54
#